data_AF-A0A6A6BUH6-F1
#
_entry.id   AF-A0A6A6BUH6-F1
#
_cell.length_a   1.000
_cell.length_b   1.000
_cell.length_c   1.000
_cell.angle_alpha   90.00
_cell.angle_beta   90.00
_cell.angle_gamma   90.00
#
_symmetry.space_group_name_H-M   'P 1'
#
loop_
_entity.id
_entity.type
_entity.pdbx_description
1 polymer ?
#
loop_
_entity_poly.entity_id
_entity_poly.type
_entity_poly.pdbx_seq_one_letter_code
_entity_poly.pdbx_strand_id
1 'polypeptide(L)' 'PDVQKQTLSSDPETGDNTVLLTHTPGSEWGDPVCTHEYWEEVYIISGRLFDKTLKQWFGEGDYCCRPPGMVHGPFKADG' A
#
# COMPACT_ATOMS: atom_id res chain seq x y z
N PRO A 1 -3.65 -12.65 10.64
CA PRO A 1 -4.16 -12.13 9.34
C PRO A 1 -2.96 -11.78 8.47
N ASP A 2 -3.05 -11.99 7.16
CA ASP A 2 -1.92 -11.77 6.23
C ASP A 2 -1.53 -10.30 6.09
N VAL A 3 -2.41 -9.40 6.55
CA VAL A 3 -2.16 -7.96 6.69
C VAL A 3 -2.57 -7.52 8.09
N GLN A 4 -1.68 -6.78 8.76
CA GLN A 4 -1.96 -6.07 10.00
C GLN A 4 -1.97 -4.57 9.73
N LYS A 5 -2.89 -3.84 10.36
CA LYS A 5 -3.04 -2.40 10.23
C LYS A 5 -2.98 -1.77 11.62
N GLN A 6 -2.10 -0.79 11.78
CA GLN A 6 -2.05 0.08 12.95
C GLN A 6 -2.30 1.52 12.50
N THR A 7 -3.39 2.13 12.96
CA THR A 7 -3.66 3.55 12.71
C THR A 7 -2.73 4.41 13.57
N LEU A 8 -2.04 5.35 12.93
CA LEU A 8 -1.13 6.31 13.59
C LEU A 8 -1.80 7.67 13.78
N SER A 9 -2.64 8.07 12.83
CA SER A 9 -3.42 9.31 12.88
C SER A 9 -4.72 9.16 12.09
N SER A 10 -5.75 9.87 12.52
CA SER A 10 -7.07 9.94 11.86
C SER A 10 -7.65 11.33 12.00
N ASP A 11 -8.17 11.88 10.91
CA ASP A 11 -8.93 13.11 10.88
C ASP A 11 -10.42 12.80 10.64
N PRO A 12 -11.32 13.05 11.61
CA PRO A 12 -12.73 12.77 11.46
C PRO A 12 -13.48 13.76 10.54
N GLU A 13 -12.92 14.93 10.24
CA GLU A 13 -13.56 15.92 9.37
C GLU A 13 -13.34 15.58 7.89
N THR A 14 -12.11 15.21 7.53
CA THR A 14 -11.72 14.89 6.15
C THR A 14 -11.83 13.40 5.84
N GLY A 15 -11.67 12.53 6.84
CA GLY A 15 -11.53 11.09 6.67
C GLY A 15 -10.10 10.64 6.37
N ASP A 16 -9.12 11.54 6.37
CA ASP A 16 -7.72 11.21 6.11
C ASP A 16 -7.14 10.36 7.25
N ASN A 17 -6.28 9.41 6.89
CA ASN A 17 -5.65 8.51 7.85
C ASN A 17 -4.20 8.24 7.49
N THR A 18 -3.35 8.16 8.51
CA THR A 18 -2.00 7.60 8.39
C THR A 18 -1.99 6.25 9.09
N VAL A 19 -1.54 5.22 8.39
CA VAL A 19 -1.54 3.85 8.89
C VAL A 19 -0.18 3.20 8.65
N LEU A 20 0.25 2.37 9.59
CA LEU A 20 1.32 1.41 9.38
C LEU A 20 0.70 0.07 8.97
N LEU A 21 1.06 -0.41 7.78
CA LEU A 21 0.64 -1.71 7.27
C LEU A 21 1.80 -2.69 7.35
N THR A 22 1.55 -3.86 7.93
CA THR A 22 2.51 -4.96 7.98
C THR A 22 1.92 -6.15 7.23
N HIS A 23 2.63 -6.60 6.21
CA HIS A 23 2.23 -7.71 5.36
C HIS A 23 3.09 -8.93 5.70
N THR A 24 2.47 -10.11 5.86
CA THR A 24 3.22 -11.36 6.01
C THR A 24 4.00 -11.64 4.72
N PRO A 25 5.25 -12.12 4.76
CA PRO A 25 5.98 -12.52 3.56
C PRO A 25 5.18 -13.52 2.72
N GLY A 26 5.07 -13.27 1.42
CA GLY A 26 4.29 -14.06 0.49
C GLY A 26 2.80 -13.73 0.44
N SER A 27 2.30 -12.82 1.28
CA SER A 27 0.90 -12.37 1.21
C SER A 27 0.60 -11.65 -0.11
N GLU A 28 -0.61 -11.86 -0.61
CA GLU A 28 -1.13 -11.19 -1.79
C GLU A 28 -2.44 -10.47 -1.46
N TRP A 29 -2.64 -9.27 -2.00
CA TRP A 29 -3.83 -8.46 -1.75
C TRP A 29 -4.14 -7.52 -2.91
N GLY A 30 -5.30 -6.86 -2.87
CA GLY A 30 -5.71 -5.89 -3.89
C GLY A 30 -6.17 -6.55 -5.20
N ASP A 31 -6.82 -7.72 -5.08
CA ASP A 31 -7.55 -8.37 -6.18
C ASP A 31 -9.06 -8.23 -5.93
N PRO A 32 -9.84 -7.64 -6.86
CA PRO A 32 -9.42 -7.02 -8.12
C PRO A 32 -8.61 -5.73 -7.91
N VAL A 33 -7.97 -5.30 -9.00
CA VAL A 33 -7.09 -4.12 -9.09
C VAL A 33 -7.61 -2.93 -8.29
N CYS A 34 -6.73 -2.29 -7.52
CA CYS A 34 -7.09 -1.18 -6.65
C CYS A 34 -7.15 0.15 -7.40
N THR A 35 -8.10 0.99 -7.01
CA THR A 35 -8.23 2.40 -7.38
C THR A 35 -8.99 3.13 -6.27
N HIS A 36 -8.73 4.41 -6.08
CA HIS A 36 -9.41 5.25 -5.08
C HIS A 36 -9.52 6.70 -5.57
N GLU A 37 -10.38 7.48 -4.90
CA GLU A 37 -10.69 8.88 -5.25
C GLU A 37 -9.82 9.90 -4.48
N TYR A 38 -8.85 9.43 -3.68
CA TYR A 38 -7.99 10.26 -2.84
C TYR A 38 -6.52 10.11 -3.23
N TRP A 39 -5.65 10.94 -2.65
CA TRP A 39 -4.21 10.79 -2.80
C TRP A 39 -3.70 9.77 -1.79
N GLU A 40 -2.92 8.80 -2.24
CA GLU A 40 -2.24 7.86 -1.35
C GLU A 40 -0.74 7.98 -1.51
N GLU A 41 -0.06 8.17 -0.39
CA GLU A 41 1.39 8.18 -0.28
C GLU A 41 1.84 6.98 0.55
N VAL A 42 2.82 6.23 0.03
CA VAL A 42 3.36 5.04 0.69
C VAL A 42 4.87 5.16 0.76
N TYR A 43 5.42 4.98 1.96
CA TYR A 43 6.86 4.85 2.18
C TYR A 43 7.16 3.47 2.75
N ILE A 44 8.08 2.74 2.12
CA ILE A 44 8.40 1.38 2.54
C ILE A 44 9.50 1.43 3.59
N ILE A 45 9.12 1.10 4.83
CA ILE A 45 10.03 1.11 5.99
C ILE A 45 10.98 -0.09 5.98
N SER A 46 10.50 -1.26 5.56
CA SER A 46 11.26 -2.52 5.51
C SER A 46 10.54 -3.49 4.57
N GLY A 47 11.29 -4.42 3.99
CA GLY A 47 10.75 -5.42 3.06
C GLY A 47 10.51 -4.84 1.67
N ARG A 48 9.66 -5.52 0.89
CA ARG A 48 9.26 -5.06 -0.45
C ARG A 48 7.88 -5.56 -0.88
N LEU A 49 7.28 -4.81 -1.80
CA LEU A 49 6.02 -5.15 -2.45
C LEU A 49 6.19 -5.16 -3.97
N PHE A 50 5.59 -6.15 -4.63
CA PHE A 50 5.50 -6.23 -6.07
C PHE A 50 4.13 -5.73 -6.51
N ASP A 51 4.09 -4.69 -7.34
CA ASP A 51 2.86 -4.26 -7.99
C ASP A 51 2.70 -5.03 -9.32
N LYS A 52 1.63 -5.83 -9.45
CA LYS A 52 1.39 -6.64 -10.64
C LYS A 52 0.97 -5.83 -11.87
N THR A 53 0.33 -4.67 -11.72
CA THR A 53 0.01 -3.79 -12.86
C THR A 53 1.25 -3.13 -13.43
N LEU A 54 2.14 -2.64 -12.55
CA LEU A 54 3.38 -2.00 -12.95
C LEU A 54 4.50 -3.00 -13.28
N LYS A 55 4.35 -4.26 -12.84
CA LYS A 55 5.34 -5.34 -12.95
C LYS A 55 6.69 -4.94 -12.32
N GLN A 56 6.63 -4.28 -11.18
CA GLN A 56 7.78 -3.69 -10.51
C GLN A 56 7.78 -3.99 -9.01
N TRP A 57 8.98 -4.22 -8.47
CA TRP A 57 9.22 -4.24 -7.02
C TRP A 57 9.51 -2.84 -6.51
N PHE A 58 8.93 -2.51 -5.36
CA PHE A 58 9.27 -1.36 -4.54
C PHE A 58 9.74 -1.89 -3.18
N GLY A 59 10.87 -1.39 -2.68
CA GLY A 59 11.52 -1.89 -1.47
C GLY A 59 11.82 -0.80 -0.45
N GLU A 60 12.51 -1.18 0.62
CA GLU A 60 12.94 -0.28 1.69
C GLU A 60 13.55 1.03 1.16
N GLY A 61 13.01 2.15 1.65
CA GLY A 61 13.42 3.50 1.25
C GLY A 61 12.69 4.07 0.03
N ASP A 62 11.95 3.25 -0.72
CA ASP A 62 11.15 3.74 -1.83
C ASP A 62 9.91 4.50 -1.34
N TYR A 63 9.59 5.56 -2.07
CA TYR A 63 8.38 6.35 -1.91
C TYR A 63 7.50 6.20 -3.15
N CYS A 64 6.21 5.95 -2.93
CA CYS A 64 5.20 5.82 -3.95
C CYS A 64 4.11 6.87 -3.73
N CYS A 65 3.73 7.56 -4.81
CA CYS A 65 2.60 8.50 -4.81
C CYS A 65 1.56 8.02 -5.82
N ARG A 66 0.32 7.86 -5.37
CA ARG A 66 -0.81 7.38 -6.16
C ARG A 66 -1.89 8.46 -6.21
N PRO A 67 -2.02 9.20 -7.32
CA PRO A 67 -3.11 10.16 -7.48
C PRO A 67 -4.47 9.46 -7.59
N PRO A 68 -5.58 10.20 -7.35
CA PRO A 68 -6.93 9.70 -7.58
C PRO A 68 -7.09 9.04 -8.96
N GLY A 69 -7.69 7.85 -8.98
CA GLY A 69 -7.94 7.06 -10.18
C GLY A 69 -6.75 6.26 -10.72
N MET A 70 -5.57 6.33 -10.09
CA MET A 70 -4.44 5.50 -10.50
C MET A 70 -4.73 4.02 -10.23
N VAL A 71 -4.66 3.20 -11.28
CA VAL A 71 -4.74 1.74 -11.16
C VAL A 71 -3.44 1.20 -10.57
N HIS A 72 -3.53 0.38 -9.52
CA HIS A 72 -2.38 -0.22 -8.84
C HIS A 72 -2.72 -1.59 -8.23
N GLY A 73 -1.68 -2.38 -7.93
CA GLY A 73 -1.83 -3.75 -7.47
C GLY A 73 -2.32 -4.72 -8.56
N PRO A 74 -2.89 -5.90 -8.24
CA PRO A 74 -2.74 -6.57 -6.95
C PRO A 74 -1.27 -6.66 -6.56
N PHE A 75 -1.03 -6.81 -5.26
CA PHE A 75 0.30 -6.79 -4.69
C PHE A 75 0.74 -8.15 -4.22
N LYS A 76 2.06 -8.34 -4.12
CA LYS A 76 2.68 -9.45 -3.40
C LYS A 76 3.77 -8.89 -2.49
N ALA A 77 3.74 -9.23 -1.20
CA ALA A 77 4.81 -8.87 -0.27
C ALA A 77 5.89 -9.95 -0.23
N ASP A 78 7.13 -9.52 0.01
CA ASP A 78 8.28 -10.39 0.26
C ASP A 78 9.30 -9.65 1.13
N GLY A 79 10.04 -10.40 1.95
CA GLY A 79 11.02 -9.86 2.91
C GLY A 79 10.37 -9.28 4.16
#